data_AF-A0A800BKG3-F1
#
_entry.id   AF-A0A800BKG3-F1
#
_cell.length_a   1.000
_cell.length_b   1.000
_cell.length_c   1.000
_cell.angle_alpha   90.00
_cell.angle_beta   90.00
_cell.angle_gamma   90.00
#
_symmetry.space_group_name_H-M   'P 1'
#
loop_
_entity.id
_entity.type
_entity.pdbx_description
1 polymer ?
#
loop_
_entity_poly.entity_id
_entity_poly.type
_entity_poly.pdbx_seq_one_letter_code
_entity_poly.pdbx_strand_id
1 'polypeptide(L)' 'MALISINPTTGETIREYEEMIQREIEQILSQSQNIFLKWRRTDFAHRSGLLKKAA' A
#
# COMPACT_ATOMS: atom_id res chain seq x y z
N MET A 1 2.02 9.79 -15.50
CA MET A 1 1.32 10.97 -14.93
C MET A 1 1.75 11.07 -13.47
N ALA A 2 1.34 12.11 -12.72
CA ALA A 2 1.62 12.21 -11.29
C ALA A 2 0.32 12.04 -10.50
N LEU A 3 0.41 11.41 -9.33
CA LEU A 3 -0.69 11.38 -8.36
C LEU A 3 -0.59 12.64 -7.50
N ILE A 4 -1.66 13.45 -7.46
CA ILE A 4 -1.64 14.77 -6.81
C ILE A 4 -2.66 14.80 -5.68
N SER A 5 -2.23 15.24 -4.50
CA SER A 5 -3.10 15.60 -3.39
C SER A 5 -3.44 17.08 -3.48
N ILE A 6 -4.72 17.40 -3.61
CA ILE A 6 -5.23 18.77 -3.73
C ILE A 6 -6.15 19.06 -2.56
N ASN A 7 -5.98 20.22 -1.92
CA ASN A 7 -6.87 20.68 -0.87
C ASN A 7 -8.26 20.97 -1.47
N PRO A 8 -9.34 20.28 -1.04
CA PRO A 8 -10.66 20.50 -1.63
C PRO A 8 -11.27 21.86 -1.26
N THR A 9 -10.82 22.50 -0.18
CA THR A 9 -11.35 23.79 0.29
C THR A 9 -10.72 24.97 -0.47
N THR A 10 -9.43 24.89 -0.79
CA THR A 10 -8.67 25.99 -1.43
C THR A 10 -8.30 25.74 -2.89
N GLY A 11 -8.32 24.47 -3.32
CA GLY A 11 -7.84 24.05 -4.65
C GLY A 11 -6.32 23.99 -4.78
N GLU A 12 -5.57 24.22 -3.69
CA GLU A 12 -4.11 24.23 -3.73
C GLU A 12 -3.53 22.82 -3.73
N THR A 13 -2.43 22.64 -4.47
CA THR A 13 -1.68 21.38 -4.47
C THR A 13 -0.92 21.23 -3.15
N ILE A 14 -1.23 20.16 -2.42
CA ILE A 14 -0.55 19.80 -1.16
C ILE A 14 0.73 19.02 -1.47
N ARG A 15 0.66 18.06 -2.41
CA ARG A 15 1.80 17.20 -2.76
C ARG A 15 1.59 16.46 -4.07
N GLU A 16 2.69 16.16 -4.73
CA GLU A 16 2.75 15.28 -5.92
C GLU A 16 3.56 14.03 -5.61
N TYR A 17 3.16 12.92 -6.21
CA TYR A 17 3.81 11.63 -6.10
C TYR A 17 3.99 11.04 -7.49
N GLU A 18 5.20 10.54 -7.75
CA GLU A 18 5.51 9.86 -9.00
C GLU A 18 4.71 8.56 -9.14
N GLU A 19 4.28 8.27 -10.36
CA GLU A 19 3.73 6.97 -10.70
C GLU A 19 4.83 5.90 -10.65
N MET A 20 4.44 4.69 -10.22
CA MET A 20 5.35 3.55 -10.22
C MET A 20 5.71 3.16 -11.66
N ILE A 21 6.99 2.83 -11.88
CA ILE A 21 7.41 2.30 -13.17
C ILE A 21 7.09 0.79 -13.27
N GLN A 22 6.96 0.29 -14.49
CA GLN A 22 6.61 -1.11 -14.77
C GLN A 22 7.47 -2.12 -13.99
N ARG A 23 8.78 -1.86 -13.89
CA ARG A 23 9.71 -2.72 -13.14
C ARG A 23 9.38 -2.80 -11.64
N GLU A 24 8.99 -1.70 -11.03
CA GLU A 24 8.63 -1.66 -9.61
C GLU A 24 7.32 -2.40 -9.37
N ILE A 25 6.36 -2.26 -10.28
CA ILE A 25 5.08 -2.98 -10.24
C ILE A 25 5.32 -4.49 -10.27
N GLU A 26 6.14 -4.98 -11.19
CA GLU A 26 6.46 -6.41 -11.30
C GLU A 26 7.15 -6.95 -10.04
N GLN A 27 8.06 -6.16 -9.46
CA GLN A 27 8.72 -6.51 -8.20
C GLN A 27 7.71 -6.61 -7.05
N ILE A 28 6.82 -5.63 -6.91
CA ILE A 28 5.79 -5.61 -5.87
C ILE A 28 4.84 -6.79 -6.01
N LEU A 29 4.43 -7.15 -7.23
CA LEU A 29 3.56 -8.30 -7.48
C LEU A 29 4.23 -9.61 -7.05
N SER A 30 5.49 -9.81 -7.41
CA SER A 30 6.27 -11.00 -7.01
C SER A 30 6.42 -11.09 -5.48
N GLN A 31 6.75 -9.97 -4.83
CA GLN A 31 6.85 -9.91 -3.37
C GLN A 31 5.52 -10.19 -2.69
N SER A 32 4.43 -9.58 -3.18
CA SER A 32 3.07 -9.76 -2.66
C SER A 32 2.67 -11.23 -2.70
N GLN A 33 2.94 -11.93 -3.81
CA GLN A 33 2.65 -13.36 -3.92
C GLN A 33 3.43 -14.19 -2.90
N ASN A 34 4.73 -13.91 -2.72
CA ASN A 34 5.56 -14.61 -1.75
C ASN A 34 5.09 -14.38 -0.31
N ILE A 35 4.65 -13.16 0.02
CA ILE A 35 4.11 -12.83 1.33
C ILE A 35 2.74 -13.47 1.54
N PHE A 36 1.86 -13.48 0.54
CA PHE A 36 0.57 -14.16 0.61
C PHE A 36 0.72 -15.64 0.99
N LEU A 37 1.65 -16.36 0.35
CA LEU A 37 1.91 -17.78 0.65
C LEU A 37 2.34 -18.02 2.11
N LYS A 38 2.99 -17.04 2.74
CA LYS A 38 3.34 -17.06 4.17
C LYS A 38 2.13 -16.67 5.04
N TRP A 39 1.48 -15.56 4.72
CA TRP A 39 0.38 -14.99 5.49
C TRP A 39 -0.86 -15.88 5.54
N ARG A 40 -1.16 -16.65 4.48
CA ARG A 40 -2.26 -17.61 4.48
C ARG A 40 -2.13 -18.71 5.53
N ARG A 41 -0.93 -18.91 6.10
CA ARG A 41 -0.66 -19.89 7.17
C ARG A 41 -0.67 -19.27 8.57
N THR A 42 -0.81 -17.94 8.67
CA THR A 42 -0.92 -17.26 9.96
C THR A 42 -2.31 -17.47 10.55
N ASP A 43 -2.38 -17.61 11.87
CA ASP A 43 -3.64 -17.76 12.57
C ASP A 43 -4.42 -16.42 12.63
N PHE A 44 -5.65 -16.52 13.11
CA PHE A 44 -6.49 -15.34 13.28
C PHE A 44 -5.98 -14.42 14.41
N ALA A 45 -5.43 -14.99 15.48
CA ALA A 45 -4.93 -14.22 16.64
C ALA A 45 -3.81 -13.27 16.22
N HIS A 46 -2.88 -13.73 15.40
CA HIS A 46 -1.79 -12.95 14.81
C HIS A 46 -2.32 -11.77 13.99
N ARG A 47 -3.21 -12.05 13.02
CA ARG A 47 -3.75 -11.02 12.12
C ARG A 47 -4.63 -10.00 12.86
N SER A 48 -5.47 -10.46 13.77
CA SER A 48 -6.32 -9.58 14.60
C SER A 48 -5.49 -8.73 15.56
N GLY A 49 -4.38 -9.26 16.09
CA GLY A 49 -3.45 -8.50 16.92
C GLY A 49 -2.78 -7.35 16.17
N LEU A 50 -2.40 -7.55 14.91
CA LEU A 50 -1.87 -6.47 14.05
C LEU A 50 -2.95 -5.42 13.74
N LEU A 51 -4.17 -5.86 13.40
CA LEU A 51 -5.27 -4.95 13.07
C LEU A 51 -5.64 -4.04 14.25
N LYS A 52 -5.66 -4.58 15.48
CA LYS A 52 -5.92 -3.79 16.69
C LYS A 52 -4.87 -2.72 16.98
N LYS A 53 -3.65 -2.87 16.48
CA LYS A 53 -2.57 -1.87 16.63
C LYS A 53 -2.64 -0.78 15.56
N ALA A 54 -3.31 -1.05 14.44
CA ALA A 54 -3.48 -0.11 13.35
C ALA A 54 -4.70 0.81 13.53
N ALA A 55 -5.67 0.38 14.36
CA ALA A 55 -6.85 1.16 14.75
C ALA A 55 -6.51 2.23 15.79
#